data_AF-A0ABC9AQB3-F1
#
_entry.id   AF-A0ABC9AQB3-F1
#
_cell.length_a   1.000
_cell.length_b   1.000
_cell.length_c   1.000
_cell.angle_alpha   90.00
_cell.angle_beta   90.00
_cell.angle_gamma   90.00
#
_symmetry.space_group_name_H-M   'P 1'
#
loop_
_entity.id
_entity.type
_entity.pdbx_description
1 polymer ?
#
loop_
_entity_poly.entity_id
_entity_poly.type
_entity_poly.pdbx_seq_one_letter_code
_entity_poly.pdbx_strand_id
1 'polypeptide(L)'
;MAAVESSMTRALCAAICILMLTSSALSELVFVNQLLVYIPPNCTRQKCIAQCLRINRNPTILTQGECKSPTVCHCKFYKERSPPPLSRSPSPPTLE
;
A
#
# COMPACT_ATOMS: atom_id res chain seq x y z
N MET A 1 -21.47 -39.58 20.42
CA MET A 1 -20.12 -38.99 20.30
C MET A 1 -20.27 -37.70 19.51
N ALA A 2 -20.60 -36.58 20.15
CA ALA A 2 -20.98 -35.33 19.46
C ALA A 2 -20.45 -34.07 20.17
N ALA A 3 -19.34 -34.20 20.91
CA ALA A 3 -18.75 -33.12 21.70
C ALA A 3 -17.36 -32.68 21.21
N VAL A 4 -16.85 -33.28 20.12
CA VAL A 4 -15.47 -33.06 19.64
C VAL A 4 -15.42 -32.06 18.48
N GLU A 5 -16.49 -31.88 17.72
CA GLU A 5 -16.53 -30.95 16.57
C GLU A 5 -16.64 -29.46 16.97
N SER A 6 -17.12 -29.17 18.19
CA SER A 6 -17.39 -27.79 18.64
C SER A 6 -16.13 -27.02 19.07
N SER A 7 -15.05 -27.70 19.47
CA SER A 7 -13.81 -27.04 19.90
C SER A 7 -12.92 -26.62 18.72
N MET A 8 -12.90 -27.43 17.67
CA MET A 8 -12.04 -27.23 16.51
C MET A 8 -12.48 -26.03 15.67
N THR A 9 -13.79 -25.79 15.54
CA THR A 9 -14.37 -24.62 14.88
C THR A 9 -14.10 -23.32 15.64
N ARG A 10 -14.17 -23.33 16.99
CA ARG A 10 -13.83 -22.17 17.82
C ARG A 10 -12.34 -21.79 17.72
N ALA A 11 -11.45 -22.79 17.71
CA ALA A 11 -10.01 -22.56 17.59
C ALA A 11 -9.64 -21.98 16.20
N LEU A 12 -10.25 -22.49 15.13
CA LEU A 12 -10.10 -21.96 13.78
C LEU A 12 -10.59 -20.51 13.68
N CYS A 13 -11.73 -20.19 14.29
CA CYS A 13 -12.28 -18.83 14.26
C CYS A 13 -11.38 -17.84 15.02
N ALA A 14 -10.85 -18.22 16.19
CA ALA A 14 -9.91 -17.40 16.94
C ALA A 14 -8.61 -17.16 16.16
N ALA A 15 -8.06 -18.18 15.50
CA ALA A 15 -6.86 -18.06 14.68
C ALA A 15 -7.06 -17.10 13.48
N ILE A 16 -8.20 -17.19 12.79
CA ILE A 16 -8.55 -16.30 11.68
C ILE A 16 -8.70 -14.85 12.17
N CYS A 17 -9.34 -14.62 13.33
CA CYS A 17 -9.47 -13.29 13.90
C CYS A 17 -8.11 -12.67 14.27
N ILE A 18 -7.18 -13.46 14.84
CA ILE A 18 -5.82 -13.00 15.16
C ILE A 18 -5.04 -12.66 13.88
N LEU A 19 -5.20 -13.45 12.81
CA LEU A 19 -4.58 -13.17 11.51
C LEU A 19 -5.14 -11.90 10.86
N MET A 20 -6.45 -11.65 10.96
CA MET A 20 -7.06 -10.41 10.45
C MET A 20 -6.63 -9.17 11.24
N LEU A 21 -6.54 -9.26 12.56
CA LEU A 21 -6.12 -8.14 13.43
C LEU A 21 -4.64 -7.78 13.20
N THR A 22 -3.78 -8.77 12.94
CA THR A 22 -2.35 -8.53 12.63
C THR A 22 -2.11 -8.03 11.21
N SER A 23 -3.02 -8.31 10.27
CA SER A 23 -2.93 -7.82 8.89
C SER A 23 -3.35 -6.35 8.69
N SER A 24 -3.74 -5.65 9.76
CA SER A 24 -4.30 -4.29 9.68
C SER A 24 -3.25 -3.19 9.44
N ALA A 25 -1.97 -3.53 9.29
CA ALA A 25 -0.94 -2.60 8.83
C ALA A 25 -1.01 -2.42 7.30
N LEU A 26 -2.19 -2.05 6.79
CA LEU A 26 -2.34 -1.60 5.41
C LEU A 26 -1.89 -0.15 5.37
N SER A 27 -0.65 0.07 4.95
CA SER A 27 -0.13 1.41 4.77
C SER A 27 -1.01 2.19 3.79
N GLU A 28 -1.58 3.31 4.23
CA GLU A 28 -2.44 4.14 3.39
C GLU A 28 -1.59 4.81 2.29
N LEU A 29 -2.00 4.65 1.02
CA LEU A 29 -1.40 5.36 -0.10
C LEU A 29 -1.98 6.77 -0.20
N VAL A 30 -1.14 7.79 -0.08
CA VAL A 30 -1.53 9.20 -0.20
C VAL A 30 -1.16 9.70 -1.58
N PHE A 31 -2.13 10.28 -2.29
CA PHE A 31 -1.87 10.94 -3.57
C PHE A 31 -0.98 12.16 -3.35
N VAL A 32 0.14 12.22 -4.07
CA VAL A 32 1.12 13.31 -3.96
C VAL A 32 0.92 14.30 -5.09
N ASN A 33 0.95 13.82 -6.34
CA ASN A 33 0.88 14.67 -7.52
C ASN A 33 0.51 13.87 -8.78
N GLN A 34 0.17 14.60 -9.84
CA GLN A 34 0.02 14.07 -11.20
C GLN A 34 0.83 14.87 -12.22
N LEU A 35 1.31 14.19 -13.26
CA LEU A 35 1.98 14.80 -14.41
C LEU A 35 1.39 14.28 -15.71
N LEU A 36 1.26 15.17 -16.69
CA LEU A 36 0.86 14.83 -18.05
C LEU A 36 2.13 14.72 -18.91
N VAL A 37 2.29 13.58 -19.57
CA VAL A 37 3.44 13.27 -20.43
C VAL A 37 2.96 12.98 -21.84
N TYR A 38 3.57 13.64 -22.81
CA TYR A 38 3.28 13.43 -24.22
C TYR A 38 4.09 12.24 -24.76
N ILE A 39 3.42 11.23 -25.32
CA ILE A 39 4.01 10.00 -25.88
C ILE A 39 3.41 9.71 -27.26
N PRO A 40 3.93 10.34 -28.33
CA PRO A 40 3.55 10.03 -29.71
C PRO A 40 4.33 8.82 -30.28
N PRO A 41 3.84 8.16 -31.35
CA PRO A 41 2.52 8.30 -31.95
C PRO A 41 1.45 7.38 -31.32
N ASN A 42 1.79 6.61 -30.28
CA ASN A 42 0.86 5.69 -29.62
C ASN A 42 1.23 5.51 -28.14
N CYS A 43 0.36 6.00 -27.26
CA CYS A 43 0.43 5.78 -25.83
C CYS A 43 -0.01 4.35 -25.53
N THR A 44 0.93 3.54 -25.05
CA THR A 44 0.63 2.23 -24.46
C THR A 44 0.88 2.28 -22.96
N ARG A 45 0.15 1.47 -22.18
CA ARG A 45 0.30 1.42 -20.72
C ARG A 45 1.76 1.19 -20.30
N GLN A 46 2.48 0.30 -20.98
CA GLN A 46 3.90 0.04 -20.71
C GLN A 46 4.79 1.26 -20.99
N LYS A 47 4.64 1.92 -22.14
CA LYS A 47 5.42 3.14 -22.46
C LYS A 47 5.11 4.28 -21.49
N CYS A 48 3.83 4.43 -21.14
CA CYS A 48 3.35 5.40 -20.18
C CYS A 48 3.98 5.18 -18.80
N ILE A 49 3.84 3.97 -18.22
CA ILE A 49 4.44 3.64 -16.92
C ILE A 49 5.96 3.79 -16.96
N ALA A 50 6.63 3.32 -18.02
CA ALA A 50 8.08 3.46 -18.15
C ALA A 50 8.53 4.92 -18.17
N GLN A 51 7.81 5.81 -18.85
CA GLN A 51 8.10 7.24 -18.81
C GLN A 51 7.82 7.85 -17.43
N CYS A 52 6.69 7.51 -16.81
CA CYS A 52 6.37 7.98 -15.46
C CYS A 52 7.44 7.58 -14.43
N LEU A 53 7.94 6.35 -14.51
CA LEU A 53 9.02 5.84 -13.65
C LEU A 53 10.36 6.52 -13.94
N ARG A 54 10.67 6.88 -15.19
CA ARG A 54 11.89 7.64 -15.52
C ARG A 54 11.87 9.04 -14.92
N ILE A 55 10.70 9.67 -14.87
CA ILE A 55 10.51 10.99 -14.28
C ILE A 55 10.62 10.92 -12.75
N ASN A 56 10.00 9.90 -12.14
CA ASN A 56 10.06 9.72 -10.70
C ASN A 56 11.36 9.04 -10.27
N ARG A 57 12.30 9.84 -9.75
CA ARG A 57 13.56 9.35 -9.18
C ARG A 57 13.42 8.85 -7.74
N ASN A 58 12.24 8.99 -7.13
CA ASN A 58 12.05 8.62 -5.73
C ASN A 58 11.50 7.18 -5.63
N PRO A 59 12.28 6.23 -5.06
CA PRO A 59 11.86 4.83 -4.94
C PRO A 59 10.73 4.62 -3.92
N THR A 60 10.51 5.57 -3.00
CA THR A 60 9.43 5.50 -2.00
C THR A 60 8.08 5.98 -2.55
N ILE A 61 8.06 6.52 -3.77
CA ILE A 61 6.85 6.99 -4.43
C ILE A 61 6.38 5.91 -5.40
N LEU A 62 5.23 5.34 -5.09
CA LEU A 62 4.51 4.46 -6.00
C LEU A 62 4.05 5.27 -7.22
N THR A 63 4.35 4.77 -8.41
CA THR A 63 4.05 5.45 -9.67
C THR A 63 3.06 4.63 -10.49
N GLN A 64 1.99 5.27 -10.96
CA GLN A 64 1.04 4.70 -11.90
C GLN A 64 0.99 5.52 -13.17
N GLY A 65 0.79 4.86 -14.31
CA GLY A 65 0.65 5.50 -15.62
C GLY A 65 -0.63 5.05 -16.31
N GLU A 66 -1.42 6.00 -16.79
CA GLU A 66 -2.67 5.77 -17.50
C GLU A 66 -2.71 6.59 -18.81
N CYS A 67 -2.91 5.94 -19.95
CA CYS A 67 -3.10 6.65 -21.21
C CYS A 67 -4.53 7.21 -21.28
N LYS A 68 -4.68 8.53 -21.34
CA LYS A 68 -6.00 9.19 -21.50
C LYS A 68 -6.33 9.52 -22.95
N SER A 69 -5.31 9.62 -23.80
CA SER A 69 -5.47 9.79 -25.24
C SER A 69 -4.36 9.02 -25.98
N PRO A 70 -4.43 8.91 -27.32
CA PRO A 70 -3.42 8.21 -28.13
C PRO A 70 -2.00 8.78 -27.96
N THR A 71 -1.86 9.99 -27.44
CA THR A 71 -0.58 10.68 -27.29
C THR A 71 -0.35 11.23 -25.89
N VAL A 72 -1.29 11.06 -24.95
CA VAL A 72 -1.20 11.64 -23.60
C VAL A 72 -1.27 10.56 -22.53
N CYS A 73 -0.22 10.52 -21.70
CA CYS A 73 -0.05 9.67 -20.54
C CYS A 73 -0.21 10.51 -19.26
N HIS A 74 -1.06 10.05 -18.34
CA HIS A 74 -1.23 10.61 -17.00
C HIS A 74 -0.41 9.77 -16.02
N CYS A 75 0.62 10.37 -15.46
CA CYS A 75 1.40 9.82 -14.37
C CYS A 75 0.79 10.24 -13.03
N LYS A 76 0.44 9.30 -12.17
CA LYS A 76 -0.05 9.54 -10.81
C LYS A 76 0.99 9.02 -9.82
N PHE A 77 1.31 9.83 -8.82
CA PHE A 77 2.33 9.54 -7.82
C PHE A 77 1.68 9.44 -6.45
N TYR A 78 1.95 8.34 -5.74
CA TYR A 78 1.45 8.07 -4.41
C TYR A 78 2.61 7.83 -3.47
N LYS A 79 2.50 8.29 -2.24
CA LYS A 79 3.46 8.00 -1.18
C LYS A 79 2.77 7.16 -0.13
N GLU A 80 3.49 6.18 0.38
CA GLU A 80 3.05 5.43 1.54
C GLU A 80 3.04 6.37 2.76
N ARG A 81 1.89 6.50 3.42
CA ARG A 81 1.81 7.21 4.69
C ARG A 81 2.57 6.38 5.71
N SER A 82 3.79 6.82 6.03
CA SER A 82 4.54 6.23 7.14
C SER A 82 3.66 6.28 8.39
N PRO A 83 3.48 5.18 9.14
CA PRO A 83 2.79 5.25 10.40
C PRO A 83 3.47 6.29 11.29
N PRO A 84 2.72 7.08 12.08
CA PRO A 84 3.33 7.99 13.04
C PRO A 84 4.32 7.21 13.90
N PRO A 85 5.50 7.77 14.24
CA PRO A 85 6.45 7.09 15.10
C PRO A 85 5.73 6.72 16.40
N LEU A 86 5.85 5.44 16.80
CA LEU A 86 5.33 4.96 18.07
C LEU A 86 5.89 5.86 19.18
N SER A 87 5.03 6.70 19.75
CA SER A 87 5.37 7.50 20.92
C SER A 87 5.97 6.59 21.97
N ARG A 88 7.20 6.91 22.36
CA ARG A 88 8.01 6.23 23.37
C ARG A 88 7.12 5.80 24.54
N SER A 89 6.89 4.50 24.68
CA SER A 89 6.19 3.95 25.84
C SER A 89 6.90 4.43 27.10
N PRO A 90 6.21 4.96 28.12
CA PRO A 90 6.87 5.33 29.37
C PRO A 90 7.51 4.08 29.96
N SER A 91 8.82 4.16 30.24
CA SER A 91 9.57 3.10 30.91
C SER A 91 8.88 2.74 32.23
N PRO A 92 8.82 1.45 32.63
CA PRO A 92 8.32 1.09 33.95
C PRO A 92 9.19 1.77 35.03
N PRO A 93 8.60 2.20 36.15
CA PRO A 93 9.35 2.83 37.22
C PRO A 93 10.41 1.85 37.74
N THR A 94 11.66 2.31 37.79
CA THR A 94 12.74 1.63 38.50
C THR A 94 12.36 1.61 39.97
N LEU A 95 12.20 0.42 40.54
CA LEU A 95 12.00 0.21 41.97
C LEU A 95 13.39 0.36 42.63
N GLU A 96 13.62 1.50 43.30
CA GLU A 96 14.68 1.65 44.31
C GLU A 96 14.12 1.39 45.70
#